data_AF-A0A928RVH1-F1
#
_entry.id   AF-A0A928RVH1-F1
#
_cell.length_a   1.000
_cell.length_b   1.000
_cell.length_c   1.000
_cell.angle_alpha   90.00
_cell.angle_beta   90.00
_cell.angle_gamma   90.00
#
_symmetry.space_group_name_H-M   'P 1'
#
loop_
_entity.id
_entity.type
_entity.pdbx_description
1 polymer ?
#
loop_
_entity_poly.entity_id
_entity_poly.type
_entity_poly.pdbx_seq_one_letter_code
_entity_poly.pdbx_strand_id
1 'polypeptide(L)'
;MTNPDISLKGADKAYKNLKSVMKHLGQEYSIKVGIIGEQASQTHEGSGLNNATLGAIHEFGATVNVTDKMRKYLHFLGIHLKKDTQQIEIPSRPFLGTLLNKDVKEYIYNAAELDGDDLKLDTLLAEERSEANGSFMEDLANIVGAKALEMVQTAFSTGGYPDKWQPISEITKKQRLGDPNNPPLTDTGDLRDSVTVEVKRVK
;
A
#
# COMPACT_ATOMS: atom_id res chain seq x y z
N MET A 1 18.83 13.29 -30.61
CA MET A 1 18.33 14.60 -30.14
C MET A 1 18.42 14.58 -28.62
N THR A 2 19.39 15.29 -28.04
CA THR A 2 19.51 15.47 -26.60
C THR A 2 18.46 16.48 -26.14
N ASN A 3 17.66 16.12 -25.12
CA ASN A 3 16.71 17.05 -24.53
C ASN A 3 17.47 18.28 -23.99
N PRO A 4 16.97 19.52 -24.20
CA PRO A 4 17.59 20.70 -23.64
C PRO A 4 17.54 20.66 -22.11
N ASP A 5 18.62 21.10 -21.47
CA ASP A 5 18.74 21.22 -20.02
C ASP A 5 17.98 22.47 -19.56
N ILE A 6 16.69 22.31 -19.23
CA ILE A 6 15.81 23.39 -18.80
C ILE A 6 15.94 23.54 -17.28
N SER A 7 16.65 24.57 -16.81
CA SER A 7 16.69 24.94 -15.39
C SER A 7 15.56 25.93 -15.06
N LEU A 8 14.55 25.45 -14.34
CA LEU A 8 13.44 26.26 -13.80
C LEU A 8 13.78 26.74 -12.39
N LYS A 9 14.41 27.93 -12.28
CA LYS A 9 14.84 28.51 -10.97
C LYS A 9 13.74 28.61 -9.90
N GLY A 10 12.47 28.71 -10.30
CA GLY A 10 11.32 28.71 -9.39
C GLY A 10 11.00 27.33 -8.81
N ALA A 11 11.10 26.28 -9.62
CA ALA A 11 10.91 24.90 -9.20
C ALA A 11 11.98 24.47 -8.18
N ASP A 12 13.22 24.93 -8.35
CA ASP A 12 14.32 24.63 -7.41
C ASP A 12 14.07 25.18 -6.00
N LYS A 13 13.41 26.34 -5.89
CA LYS A 13 13.06 26.94 -4.59
C LYS A 13 11.89 26.19 -3.94
N ALA A 14 10.83 25.94 -4.71
CA ALA A 14 9.67 25.18 -4.26
C ALA A 14 10.08 23.78 -3.75
N TYR A 15 10.95 23.08 -4.48
CA TYR A 15 11.47 21.78 -4.10
C TYR A 15 12.25 21.81 -2.77
N LYS A 16 13.11 22.82 -2.56
CA LYS A 16 13.85 22.98 -1.30
C LYS A 16 12.91 23.21 -0.12
N ASN A 17 11.87 24.03 -0.32
CA ASN A 17 10.88 24.33 0.70
C ASN A 17 10.04 23.09 1.05
N LEU A 18 9.54 22.35 0.05
CA LEU A 18 8.83 21.09 0.24
C LEU A 18 9.68 20.06 0.99
N LYS A 19 10.96 19.92 0.64
CA LYS A 19 11.90 19.04 1.33
C LYS A 19 12.07 19.41 2.80
N SER A 20 12.05 20.71 3.12
CA SER A 20 12.11 21.21 4.49
C SER A 20 10.84 20.84 5.29
N VAL A 21 9.66 21.07 4.71
CA VAL A 21 8.38 20.71 5.32
C VAL A 21 8.29 19.20 5.57
N MET A 22 8.64 18.37 4.59
CA MET A 22 8.65 16.91 4.73
C MET A 22 9.63 16.44 5.81
N LYS A 23 10.78 17.12 5.96
CA LYS A 23 11.74 16.84 7.03
C LYS A 23 11.15 17.17 8.39
N HIS A 24 10.50 18.32 8.57
CA HIS A 24 9.86 18.69 9.83
C HIS A 24 8.69 17.76 10.16
N LEU A 25 7.87 17.39 9.17
CA LEU A 25 6.79 16.42 9.32
C LEU A 25 7.30 15.09 9.88
N GLY A 26 8.39 14.54 9.32
CA GLY A 26 9.00 13.31 9.81
C GLY A 26 9.73 13.43 11.15
N GLN A 27 9.99 14.63 11.65
CA GLN A 27 10.55 14.86 12.99
C GLN A 27 9.49 14.99 14.09
N GLU A 28 8.26 15.40 13.72
CA GLU A 28 7.16 15.64 14.66
C GLU A 28 6.08 14.56 14.62
N TYR A 29 5.91 13.88 13.48
CA TYR A 29 4.86 12.88 13.27
C TYR A 29 5.43 11.54 12.78
N SER A 30 4.83 10.45 13.25
CA SER A 30 4.95 9.11 12.71
C SER A 30 3.67 8.78 11.94
N ILE A 31 3.82 8.51 10.65
CA ILE A 31 2.73 8.07 9.78
C ILE A 31 3.00 6.61 9.42
N LYS A 32 2.09 5.71 9.78
CA LYS A 32 2.17 4.28 9.45
C LYS A 32 0.97 3.89 8.62
N VAL A 33 1.19 3.12 7.56
CA VAL A 33 0.13 2.55 6.72
C VAL A 33 0.37 1.06 6.62
N GLY A 34 -0.68 0.27 6.87
CA GLY A 34 -0.60 -1.18 6.79
C GLY A 34 -1.70 -1.85 7.59
N ILE A 35 -1.55 -3.16 7.81
CA ILE A 35 -2.45 -3.93 8.67
C ILE A 35 -1.93 -3.80 10.10
N ILE A 36 -2.54 -2.89 10.87
CA ILE A 36 -2.06 -2.48 12.20
C ILE A 36 -3.18 -2.51 13.24
N GLY A 37 -2.80 -2.47 14.52
CA GLY A 37 -3.75 -2.41 15.64
C GLY A 37 -4.64 -3.65 15.72
N GLU A 38 -5.91 -3.44 16.09
CA GLU A 38 -6.90 -4.50 16.24
C GLU A 38 -7.12 -5.28 14.94
N GLN A 39 -7.11 -4.58 13.80
CA GLN A 39 -7.28 -5.17 12.47
C GLN A 39 -6.20 -6.21 12.17
N ALA A 40 -4.97 -6.06 12.69
CA ALA A 40 -3.90 -7.04 12.50
C ALA A 40 -4.17 -8.40 13.17
N SER A 41 -4.91 -8.40 14.28
CA SER A 41 -5.16 -9.58 15.09
C SER A 41 -6.48 -10.28 14.75
N GLN A 42 -7.35 -9.62 13.98
CA GLN A 42 -8.61 -10.22 13.52
C GLN A 42 -8.32 -11.46 12.67
N THR A 43 -9.02 -12.54 13.01
CA THR A 43 -8.85 -13.85 12.38
C THR A 43 -9.94 -14.07 11.35
N HIS A 44 -9.58 -14.52 10.16
CA HIS A 44 -10.56 -14.87 9.15
C HIS A 44 -11.26 -16.19 9.46
N GLU A 45 -12.57 -16.19 9.37
CA GLU A 45 -13.38 -17.39 9.49
C GLU A 45 -12.92 -18.45 8.47
N GLY A 46 -12.72 -19.68 8.93
CA GLY A 46 -12.37 -20.83 8.09
C GLY A 46 -10.87 -21.06 7.83
N SER A 47 -9.98 -20.09 8.04
CA SER A 47 -8.52 -20.29 7.86
C SER A 47 -7.72 -20.30 9.16
N GLY A 48 -8.23 -19.66 10.22
CA GLY A 48 -7.48 -19.46 11.48
C GLY A 48 -6.27 -18.52 11.33
N LEU A 49 -6.08 -17.91 10.15
CA LEU A 49 -5.04 -16.91 9.92
C LEU A 49 -5.57 -15.52 10.29
N ASN A 50 -4.71 -14.71 10.90
CA ASN A 50 -5.02 -13.30 11.12
C ASN A 50 -4.66 -12.44 9.89
N ASN A 51 -5.26 -11.26 9.80
CA ASN A 51 -5.06 -10.33 8.68
C ASN A 51 -3.58 -9.99 8.46
N ALA A 52 -2.79 -9.84 9.53
CA ALA A 52 -1.36 -9.57 9.41
C ALA A 52 -0.59 -10.71 8.73
N THR A 53 -0.87 -11.96 9.11
CA THR A 53 -0.25 -13.15 8.51
C THR A 53 -0.70 -13.30 7.06
N LEU A 54 -1.99 -13.10 6.78
CA LEU A 54 -2.53 -13.16 5.43
C LEU A 54 -1.91 -12.08 4.54
N GLY A 55 -1.82 -10.84 5.04
CA GLY A 55 -1.18 -9.73 4.36
C GLY A 55 0.30 -9.99 4.07
N ALA A 56 1.05 -10.57 5.02
CA ALA A 56 2.46 -10.92 4.81
C ALA A 56 2.63 -12.00 3.73
N ILE A 57 1.79 -13.04 3.75
CA ILE A 57 1.78 -14.09 2.71
C ILE A 57 1.51 -13.48 1.33
N HIS A 58 0.60 -12.51 1.25
CA HIS A 58 0.31 -11.86 -0.02
C HIS A 58 1.41 -10.90 -0.45
N GLU A 59 1.97 -10.08 0.44
CA GLU A 59 3.01 -9.12 0.09
C GLU A 59 4.28 -9.83 -0.43
N PHE A 60 4.69 -10.92 0.22
CA PHE A 60 5.98 -11.57 -0.04
C PHE A 60 5.89 -12.93 -0.73
N GLY A 61 4.70 -13.52 -0.84
CA GLY A 61 4.52 -14.91 -1.23
C GLY A 61 4.78 -15.87 -0.07
N ALA A 62 4.58 -17.17 -0.32
CA ALA A 62 4.82 -18.21 0.67
C ALA A 62 5.09 -19.56 0.02
N THR A 63 5.82 -20.43 0.73
CA THR A 63 6.04 -21.81 0.32
C THR A 63 5.36 -22.75 1.32
N VAL A 64 4.51 -23.64 0.82
CA VAL A 64 3.75 -24.59 1.64
C VAL A 64 4.19 -26.01 1.33
N ASN A 65 4.64 -26.74 2.35
CA ASN A 65 4.95 -28.15 2.22
C ASN A 65 3.66 -28.96 2.02
N VAL A 66 3.63 -29.79 0.97
CA VAL A 66 2.49 -30.61 0.59
C VAL A 66 2.37 -31.78 1.55
N THR A 67 1.25 -31.84 2.26
CA THR A 67 0.89 -33.02 3.05
C THR A 67 0.02 -33.98 2.23
N ASP A 68 0.00 -35.26 2.61
CA ASP A 68 -0.88 -36.25 1.96
C ASP A 68 -2.36 -35.88 2.07
N LYS A 69 -2.76 -35.23 3.18
CA LYS A 69 -4.12 -34.72 3.36
C LYS A 69 -4.43 -33.62 2.34
N MET A 70 -3.52 -32.66 2.15
CA MET A 70 -3.65 -31.61 1.13
C MET A 70 -3.71 -32.21 -0.28
N ARG A 71 -2.88 -33.20 -0.59
CA ARG A 71 -2.88 -33.87 -1.90
C ARG A 71 -4.22 -34.54 -2.19
N LYS A 72 -4.79 -35.26 -1.22
CA LYS A 72 -6.13 -35.88 -1.36
C LYS A 72 -7.23 -34.83 -1.54
N TYR A 73 -7.17 -33.74 -0.78
CA TYR A 73 -8.12 -32.65 -0.89
C TYR A 73 -8.06 -31.95 -2.26
N LEU A 74 -6.87 -31.59 -2.73
CA LEU A 74 -6.67 -30.99 -4.05
C LEU A 74 -7.12 -31.93 -5.17
N HIS A 75 -6.85 -33.24 -5.06
CA HIS A 75 -7.36 -34.24 -5.99
C HIS A 75 -8.89 -34.26 -6.04
N PHE A 76 -9.58 -34.17 -4.89
CA PHE A 76 -11.04 -34.06 -4.85
C PHE A 76 -11.55 -32.79 -5.55
N LEU A 77 -10.83 -31.67 -5.46
CA LEU A 77 -11.13 -30.44 -6.19
C LEU A 77 -10.76 -30.49 -7.68
N GLY A 78 -10.21 -31.60 -8.18
CA GLY A 78 -9.76 -31.77 -9.56
C GLY A 78 -8.34 -31.24 -9.84
N ILE A 79 -7.61 -30.80 -8.82
CA ILE A 79 -6.23 -30.31 -8.92
C ILE A 79 -5.28 -31.46 -8.61
N HIS A 80 -4.63 -31.99 -9.65
CA HIS A 80 -3.74 -33.13 -9.55
C HIS A 80 -2.29 -32.68 -9.41
N LEU A 81 -1.71 -32.89 -8.23
CA LEU A 81 -0.28 -32.66 -8.00
C LEU A 81 0.53 -33.87 -8.47
N LYS A 82 1.68 -33.64 -9.10
CA LYS A 82 2.62 -34.72 -9.43
C LYS A 82 3.13 -35.38 -8.14
N LYS A 83 3.50 -36.66 -8.21
CA LYS A 83 3.90 -37.45 -7.03
C LYS A 83 5.14 -36.88 -6.32
N ASP A 84 6.04 -36.28 -7.10
CA ASP A 84 7.28 -35.63 -6.68
C ASP A 84 7.08 -34.19 -6.17
N THR A 85 5.91 -33.58 -6.36
CA THR A 85 5.61 -32.24 -5.84
C THR A 85 5.53 -32.26 -4.32
N GLN A 86 6.57 -31.76 -3.65
CA GLN A 86 6.65 -31.65 -2.19
C GLN A 86 6.27 -30.26 -1.65
N GLN A 87 6.25 -29.25 -2.52
CA GLN A 87 6.01 -27.86 -2.14
C GLN A 87 5.06 -27.19 -3.14
N ILE A 88 4.24 -26.27 -2.63
CA ILE A 88 3.40 -25.36 -3.42
C ILE A 88 3.94 -23.95 -3.17
N GLU A 89 4.23 -23.25 -4.25
CA GLU A 89 4.62 -21.84 -4.21
C GLU A 89 3.39 -20.95 -4.38
N ILE A 90 3.19 -20.05 -3.43
CA ILE A 90 2.17 -19.01 -3.46
C ILE A 90 2.85 -17.74 -3.96
N PRO A 91 2.46 -17.20 -5.13
CA PRO A 91 3.10 -16.01 -5.69
C PRO A 91 2.79 -14.77 -4.85
N SER A 92 3.77 -13.87 -4.77
CA SER A 92 3.62 -12.52 -4.20
C SER A 92 2.62 -11.68 -5.00
N ARG A 93 1.86 -10.87 -4.29
CA ARG A 93 0.84 -9.92 -4.74
C ARG A 93 0.99 -8.64 -3.91
N PRO A 94 2.03 -7.83 -4.18
CA PRO A 94 2.35 -6.68 -3.36
C PRO A 94 1.27 -5.61 -3.45
N PHE A 95 0.85 -5.09 -2.30
CA PHE A 95 -0.06 -3.94 -2.17
C PHE A 95 0.60 -2.79 -1.39
N LEU A 96 1.45 -3.11 -0.41
CA LEU A 96 2.24 -2.11 0.33
C LEU A 96 3.52 -1.70 -0.42
N GLY A 97 4.04 -2.57 -1.30
CA GLY A 97 5.21 -2.30 -2.12
C GLY A 97 5.10 -1.03 -2.96
N THR A 98 3.87 -0.58 -3.26
CA THR A 98 3.61 0.74 -3.87
C THR A 98 4.24 1.85 -3.04
N LEU A 99 4.07 1.86 -1.71
CA LEU A 99 4.65 2.87 -0.81
C LEU A 99 6.18 2.82 -0.75
N LEU A 100 6.77 1.68 -1.10
CA LEU A 100 8.21 1.43 -1.03
C LEU A 100 8.92 1.65 -2.38
N ASN A 101 8.18 1.79 -3.48
CA ASN A 101 8.79 2.01 -4.79
C ASN A 101 9.36 3.44 -4.90
N LYS A 102 10.58 3.56 -5.45
CA LYS A 102 11.23 4.86 -5.73
C LYS A 102 10.36 5.75 -6.63
N ASP A 103 9.64 5.16 -7.58
CA ASP A 103 8.74 5.87 -8.50
C ASP A 103 7.53 6.46 -7.79
N VAL A 104 7.06 5.83 -6.71
CA VAL A 104 5.98 6.35 -5.87
C VAL A 104 6.46 7.47 -4.97
N LYS A 105 7.69 7.40 -4.48
CA LYS A 105 8.32 8.52 -3.79
C LYS A 105 8.36 9.75 -4.71
N GLU A 106 8.76 9.54 -5.96
CA GLU A 106 8.75 10.56 -7.02
C GLU A 106 7.32 11.01 -7.36
N TYR A 107 6.34 10.10 -7.43
CA TYR A 107 4.92 10.44 -7.63
C TYR A 107 4.31 11.25 -6.47
N ILE A 108 4.65 10.96 -5.21
CA ILE A 108 4.22 11.76 -4.04
C ILE A 108 4.89 13.14 -4.09
N TYR A 109 6.16 13.22 -4.48
CA TYR A 109 6.84 14.50 -4.69
C TYR A 109 6.26 15.30 -5.86
N ASN A 110 5.83 14.63 -6.94
CA ASN A 110 5.25 15.25 -8.14
C ASN A 110 3.74 15.54 -7.99
N ALA A 111 3.01 14.77 -7.17
CA ALA A 111 1.61 15.06 -6.85
C ALA A 111 1.50 16.28 -5.91
N ALA A 112 2.52 16.52 -5.09
CA ALA A 112 2.70 17.80 -4.40
C ALA A 112 3.08 18.96 -5.35
N GLU A 113 3.33 18.68 -6.63
CA GLU A 113 3.62 19.63 -7.71
C GLU A 113 2.37 20.05 -8.50
N LEU A 114 1.18 19.55 -8.14
CA LEU A 114 -0.09 19.92 -8.77
C LEU A 114 -0.94 20.78 -7.84
N ASP A 115 -0.57 22.05 -7.75
CA ASP A 115 -1.44 23.20 -8.03
C ASP A 115 -0.56 24.44 -7.95
N GLY A 116 -0.07 24.85 -9.11
CA GLY A 116 0.79 26.01 -9.33
C GLY A 116 0.04 27.33 -9.23
N ASP A 117 -0.75 27.51 -8.17
CA ASP A 117 -1.01 28.84 -7.64
C ASP A 117 0.01 29.06 -6.52
N ASP A 118 0.52 30.28 -6.39
CA ASP A 118 1.52 30.67 -5.40
C ASP A 118 1.05 30.29 -3.98
N LEU A 119 1.29 29.04 -3.58
CA LEU A 119 1.18 28.60 -2.21
C LEU A 119 2.33 29.32 -1.55
N LYS A 120 2.00 30.48 -0.96
CA LYS A 120 2.90 31.32 -0.20
C LYS A 120 3.27 30.57 1.08
N LEU A 121 4.02 29.49 0.91
CA LEU A 121 4.52 28.65 1.97
C LEU A 121 5.46 29.46 2.85
N ASP A 122 6.17 30.44 2.27
CA ASP A 122 6.96 31.43 2.99
C ASP A 122 6.09 32.39 3.84
N THR A 123 4.78 32.53 3.54
CA THR A 123 3.83 33.35 4.33
C THR A 123 3.05 32.50 5.34
N LEU A 124 2.75 31.24 5.01
CA LEU A 124 2.23 30.22 5.95
C LEU A 124 3.26 29.87 7.03
N LEU A 125 4.53 29.74 6.62
CA LEU A 125 5.70 29.66 7.48
C LEU A 125 6.15 31.05 7.98
N ALA A 126 5.39 32.13 7.87
CA ALA A 126 5.75 33.42 8.48
C ALA A 126 4.65 33.98 9.39
N GLU A 127 3.40 33.56 9.20
CA GLU A 127 2.32 33.59 10.20
C GLU A 127 2.60 32.65 11.41
N GLU A 128 3.75 31.96 11.32
CA GLU A 128 4.56 31.06 12.15
C GLU A 128 4.65 31.24 13.69
N ARG A 129 3.80 32.03 14.35
CA ARG A 129 3.93 32.30 15.80
C ARG A 129 2.64 32.23 16.64
N SER A 130 1.63 31.48 16.20
CA SER A 130 0.44 31.22 17.04
C SER A 130 0.02 29.74 17.04
N GLU A 131 -0.82 29.35 18.00
CA GLU A 131 -1.26 27.99 18.37
C GLU A 131 -1.84 27.13 17.21
N ALA A 132 -2.00 27.68 16.01
CA ALA A 132 -2.43 27.01 14.79
C ALA A 132 -1.42 25.99 14.19
N ASN A 133 -0.16 26.00 14.63
CA ASN A 133 0.89 25.09 14.11
C ASN A 133 0.67 23.60 14.42
N GLY A 134 -0.04 23.27 15.50
CA GLY A 134 -0.46 21.91 15.77
C GLY A 134 -1.37 21.40 14.64
N SER A 135 -2.37 22.19 14.27
CA SER A 135 -3.37 21.80 13.28
C SER A 135 -2.78 21.67 11.90
N PHE A 136 -1.98 22.62 11.39
CA PHE A 136 -1.48 22.51 10.01
C PHE A 136 -0.60 21.28 9.79
N MET A 137 0.35 21.02 10.69
CA MET A 137 1.24 19.87 10.56
C MET A 137 0.51 18.55 10.81
N GLU A 138 -0.50 18.56 11.68
CA GLU A 138 -1.41 17.42 11.87
C GLU A 138 -2.28 17.17 10.63
N ASP A 139 -2.87 18.22 10.06
CA ASP A 139 -3.66 18.18 8.82
C ASP A 139 -2.80 17.66 7.66
N LEU A 140 -1.56 18.16 7.53
CA LEU A 140 -0.61 17.67 6.54
C LEU A 140 -0.25 16.19 6.78
N ALA A 141 -0.02 15.78 8.03
CA ALA A 141 0.26 14.39 8.36
C ALA A 141 -0.94 13.49 8.01
N ASN A 142 -2.16 13.95 8.28
CA ASN A 142 -3.40 13.27 7.94
C ASN A 142 -3.60 13.17 6.42
N ILE A 143 -3.32 14.23 5.66
CA ILE A 143 -3.38 14.23 4.19
C ILE A 143 -2.37 13.24 3.61
N VAL A 144 -1.11 13.28 4.07
CA VAL A 144 -0.07 12.33 3.61
C VAL A 144 -0.48 10.89 3.94
N GLY A 145 -0.99 10.66 5.15
CA GLY A 145 -1.50 9.36 5.57
C GLY A 145 -2.68 8.87 4.72
N ALA A 146 -3.66 9.74 4.46
CA ALA A 146 -4.81 9.44 3.61
C ALA A 146 -4.40 9.14 2.17
N LYS A 147 -3.44 9.90 1.63
CA LYS A 147 -2.92 9.66 0.28
C LYS A 147 -2.21 8.31 0.20
N ALA A 148 -1.37 7.98 1.17
CA ALA A 148 -0.72 6.69 1.23
C ALA A 148 -1.72 5.53 1.34
N LEU A 149 -2.79 5.69 2.12
CA LEU A 149 -3.88 4.71 2.17
C LEU A 149 -4.59 4.58 0.81
N GLU A 150 -4.89 5.69 0.13
CA GLU A 150 -5.50 5.71 -1.21
C GLU A 150 -4.64 4.95 -2.23
N MET A 151 -3.31 5.10 -2.17
CA MET A 151 -2.40 4.36 -3.04
C MET A 151 -2.50 2.85 -2.83
N VAL A 152 -2.57 2.41 -1.57
CA VAL A 152 -2.75 0.98 -1.25
C VAL A 152 -4.12 0.50 -1.74
N GLN A 153 -5.19 1.26 -1.51
CA GLN A 153 -6.54 0.93 -1.98
C GLN A 153 -6.64 0.88 -3.52
N THR A 154 -5.87 1.72 -4.20
CA THR A 154 -5.75 1.70 -5.65
C THR A 154 -5.09 0.40 -6.11
N ALA A 155 -4.03 -0.05 -5.46
CA ALA A 155 -3.41 -1.34 -5.78
C ALA A 155 -4.41 -2.51 -5.68
N PHE A 156 -5.28 -2.53 -4.67
CA PHE A 156 -6.38 -3.52 -4.60
C PHE A 156 -7.36 -3.42 -5.75
N SER A 157 -7.70 -2.21 -6.17
CA SER A 157 -8.70 -1.96 -7.22
C SER A 157 -8.16 -2.23 -8.63
N THR A 158 -6.87 -1.97 -8.87
CA THR A 158 -6.22 -2.17 -10.18
C THR A 158 -5.59 -3.56 -10.32
N GLY A 159 -5.59 -4.35 -9.24
CA GLY A 159 -4.95 -5.66 -9.18
C GLY A 159 -3.44 -5.56 -9.25
N GLY A 160 -2.83 -4.70 -8.42
CA GLY A 160 -1.39 -4.44 -8.34
C GLY A 160 -0.97 -3.14 -9.04
N TYR A 161 0.17 -2.59 -8.60
CA TYR A 161 0.87 -1.44 -9.22
C TYR A 161 2.38 -1.45 -8.86
N PRO A 162 3.30 -1.14 -9.79
CA PRO A 162 3.10 -1.00 -11.24
C PRO A 162 2.88 -2.36 -11.93
N ASP A 163 3.41 -3.45 -11.35
CA ASP A 163 3.20 -4.80 -11.84
C ASP A 163 1.86 -5.36 -11.37
N LYS A 164 1.06 -5.83 -12.32
CA LYS A 164 -0.25 -6.44 -12.02
C LYS A 164 -0.05 -7.81 -11.37
N TRP A 165 -0.87 -8.10 -10.37
CA TRP A 165 -0.98 -9.41 -9.75
C TRP A 165 -1.35 -10.46 -10.79
N GLN A 166 -0.77 -11.64 -10.64
CA GLN A 166 -1.05 -12.77 -11.51
C GLN A 166 -2.55 -13.08 -11.52
N PRO A 167 -3.15 -13.32 -12.69
CA PRO A 167 -4.57 -13.64 -12.79
C PRO A 167 -4.89 -14.93 -12.05
N ILE A 168 -6.10 -14.99 -11.50
CA ILE A 168 -6.62 -16.18 -10.83
C ILE A 168 -6.96 -17.28 -11.85
N SER A 169 -6.70 -18.53 -11.47
CA SER A 169 -7.05 -19.68 -12.30
C SER A 169 -8.58 -19.89 -12.39
N GLU A 170 -9.06 -20.53 -13.44
CA GLU A 170 -10.48 -20.85 -13.62
C GLU A 170 -11.05 -21.73 -12.50
N ILE A 171 -10.23 -22.63 -11.94
CA ILE A 171 -10.64 -23.46 -10.79
C ILE A 171 -10.85 -22.57 -9.56
N THR A 172 -9.95 -21.61 -9.33
CA THR A 172 -10.06 -20.66 -8.23
C THR A 172 -11.30 -19.77 -8.38
N LYS A 173 -11.59 -19.27 -9.59
CA LYS A 173 -12.80 -18.47 -9.85
C LYS A 173 -14.09 -19.17 -9.44
N LYS A 174 -14.19 -20.48 -9.70
CA LYS A 174 -15.37 -21.29 -9.33
C LYS A 174 -15.55 -21.50 -7.83
N GLN A 175 -14.49 -21.25 -7.05
CA GLN A 175 -14.49 -21.44 -5.59
C GLN A 175 -14.63 -20.13 -4.82
N ARG A 176 -14.66 -18.98 -5.51
CA ARG A 176 -14.83 -17.67 -4.88
C ARG A 176 -16.24 -17.51 -4.32
N LEU A 177 -16.33 -16.78 -3.22
CA LEU A 177 -17.61 -16.43 -2.60
C LEU A 177 -18.16 -15.11 -3.17
N GLY A 178 -17.26 -14.20 -3.56
CA GLY A 178 -17.60 -12.93 -4.19
C GLY A 178 -17.64 -13.00 -5.72
N ASP A 179 -17.49 -11.85 -6.39
CA ASP A 179 -17.47 -11.80 -7.85
C ASP A 179 -16.21 -12.51 -8.41
N PRO A 180 -16.37 -13.54 -9.27
CA PRO A 180 -15.24 -14.26 -9.86
C PRO A 180 -14.35 -13.40 -10.76
N ASN A 181 -14.79 -12.21 -11.17
CA ASN A 181 -14.04 -11.26 -12.00
C ASN A 181 -13.30 -10.19 -11.18
N ASN A 182 -13.54 -10.11 -9.86
CA ASN A 182 -12.80 -9.20 -9.01
C ASN A 182 -11.29 -9.49 -9.10
N PRO A 183 -10.44 -8.44 -8.93
CA PRO A 183 -9.02 -8.64 -8.77
C PRO A 183 -8.66 -9.75 -7.75
N PRO A 184 -7.46 -10.34 -7.84
CA PRO A 184 -6.95 -11.16 -6.75
C PRO A 184 -7.04 -10.38 -5.42
N LEU A 185 -7.31 -11.06 -4.30
CA LEU A 185 -7.37 -10.47 -2.95
C LEU A 185 -8.56 -9.54 -2.66
N THR A 186 -9.48 -9.35 -3.59
CA THR A 186 -10.70 -8.55 -3.39
C THR A 186 -11.97 -9.40 -3.51
N ASP A 187 -11.92 -10.64 -3.02
CA ASP A 187 -13.08 -11.54 -3.02
C ASP A 187 -14.18 -11.03 -2.08
N THR A 188 -13.90 -11.03 -0.79
CA THR A 188 -14.77 -10.47 0.25
C THR A 188 -14.44 -9.01 0.54
N GLY A 189 -13.18 -8.59 0.31
CA GLY A 189 -12.69 -7.25 0.64
C GLY A 189 -12.01 -7.17 2.00
N ASP A 190 -12.14 -8.19 2.86
CA ASP A 190 -11.68 -8.17 4.26
C ASP A 190 -10.21 -7.72 4.41
N LEU A 191 -9.31 -8.23 3.57
CA LEU A 191 -7.90 -7.84 3.64
C LEU A 191 -7.68 -6.37 3.24
N ARG A 192 -8.38 -5.90 2.21
CA ARG A 192 -8.33 -4.49 1.77
C ARG A 192 -8.82 -3.58 2.90
N ASP A 193 -9.92 -3.96 3.55
CA ASP A 193 -10.56 -3.16 4.58
C ASP A 193 -9.78 -3.20 5.91
N SER A 194 -8.90 -4.19 6.08
CA SER A 194 -7.99 -4.28 7.23
C SER A 194 -6.80 -3.31 7.17
N VAL A 195 -6.51 -2.71 6.01
CA VAL A 195 -5.43 -1.73 5.86
C VAL A 195 -5.88 -0.40 6.44
N THR A 196 -5.12 0.12 7.39
CA THR A 196 -5.41 1.36 8.08
C THR A 196 -4.20 2.29 8.08
N VAL A 197 -4.45 3.55 8.44
CA VAL A 197 -3.42 4.57 8.66
C VAL A 197 -3.43 4.99 10.13
N GLU A 198 -2.23 5.08 10.71
CA GLU A 198 -2.00 5.62 12.04
C GLU A 198 -1.10 6.85 11.92
N VAL A 199 -1.62 8.01 12.30
CA VAL A 199 -0.86 9.25 12.45
C VAL A 199 -0.69 9.51 13.94
N LYS A 200 0.56 9.61 14.40
CA LYS A 200 0.90 9.90 15.79
C LYS A 200 1.93 11.00 15.88
N ARG A 201 1.69 11.98 16.74
CA ARG A 201 2.73 12.93 17.14
C ARG A 201 3.79 12.19 17.95
N VAL A 202 5.07 12.40 17.64
CA VAL A 202 6.22 11.76 18.30
C VAL A 202 7.06 12.73 19.14
N LYS A 203 6.69 14.01 19.15
CA LYS A 203 7.26 15.08 19.98
C LYS A 203 6.21 15.76 20.83
#